data_AF-A0A2P5HPG3-F1
#
_entry.id   AF-A0A2P5HPG3-F1
#
_cell.length_a   1.000
_cell.length_b   1.000
_cell.length_c   1.000
_cell.angle_alpha   90.00
_cell.angle_beta   90.00
_cell.angle_gamma   90.00
#
_symmetry.space_group_name_H-M   'P 1'
#
loop_
_entity.id
_entity.type
_entity.pdbx_description
1 polymer ?
#
loop_
_entity_poly.entity_id
_entity_poly.type
_entity_poly.pdbx_seq_one_letter_code
_entity_poly.pdbx_strand_id
1 'polypeptide(L)'
;MKFILLAATFTVTAFALPEHVSGATTLLGRDNVKLNQYRTLDDCENDRDILYHAAPVSGKCYELDDQTGAFFYNTGGFWQSYSYDGHGCGGAAHKFQRYTGRCVEKGSQNSVKFT
;
A
#
# COMPACT_ATOMS: atom_id res chain seq x y z
N MET A 1 26.84 -13.92 -78.25
CA MET A 1 27.65 -13.14 -77.28
C MET A 1 26.72 -12.15 -76.58
N LYS A 2 26.93 -11.95 -75.27
CA LYS A 2 26.32 -10.93 -74.38
C LYS A 2 24.83 -11.09 -74.05
N PHE A 3 24.56 -11.76 -72.93
CA PHE A 3 23.39 -11.49 -72.08
C PHE A 3 23.91 -10.83 -70.79
N ILE A 4 23.44 -9.62 -70.52
CA ILE A 4 23.86 -8.78 -69.40
C ILE A 4 23.06 -9.22 -68.16
N LEU A 5 23.77 -9.62 -67.10
CA LEU A 5 23.19 -9.90 -65.78
C LEU A 5 22.72 -8.60 -65.12
N LEU A 6 21.44 -8.56 -64.70
CA LEU A 6 20.93 -7.58 -63.74
C LEU A 6 21.34 -8.00 -62.32
N ALA A 7 22.13 -7.16 -61.65
CA ALA A 7 22.44 -7.30 -60.23
C ALA A 7 21.30 -6.68 -59.40
N ALA A 8 20.65 -7.49 -58.57
CA ALA A 8 19.66 -7.04 -57.60
C ALA A 8 20.37 -6.41 -56.39
N THR A 9 20.06 -5.15 -56.10
CA THR A 9 20.53 -4.42 -54.92
C THR A 9 19.75 -4.87 -53.69
N PHE A 10 20.42 -5.52 -52.74
CA PHE A 10 19.84 -5.81 -51.42
C PHE A 10 19.85 -4.53 -50.58
N THR A 11 18.66 -3.99 -50.29
CA THR A 11 18.48 -2.95 -49.29
C THR A 11 18.49 -3.60 -47.91
N VAL A 12 19.52 -3.31 -47.10
CA VAL A 12 19.57 -3.70 -45.69
C VAL A 12 18.59 -2.80 -44.94
N THR A 13 17.44 -3.35 -44.54
CA THR A 13 16.53 -2.69 -43.62
C THR A 13 17.20 -2.64 -42.24
N ALA A 14 17.55 -1.44 -41.79
CA ALA A 14 18.01 -1.19 -40.44
C ALA A 14 16.89 -1.57 -39.46
N PHE A 15 17.10 -2.62 -38.66
CA PHE A 15 16.25 -2.94 -37.54
C PHE A 15 16.43 -1.84 -36.49
N ALA A 16 15.41 -0.99 -36.31
CA ALA A 16 15.33 -0.10 -35.17
C ALA A 16 15.26 -0.96 -33.89
N LEU A 17 16.33 -0.96 -33.11
CA LEU A 17 16.33 -1.55 -31.78
C LEU A 17 15.34 -0.76 -30.91
N PRO A 18 14.44 -1.42 -30.15
CA PRO A 18 13.61 -0.71 -29.19
C PRO A 18 14.52 -0.03 -28.17
N GLU A 19 14.31 1.28 -27.99
CA GLU A 19 14.98 2.07 -26.97
C GLU A 19 14.80 1.37 -25.62
N HIS A 20 15.91 1.09 -24.95
CA HIS A 20 15.89 0.64 -23.57
C HIS A 20 15.30 1.80 -22.76
N VAL A 21 14.03 1.68 -22.38
CA VAL A 21 13.41 2.58 -21.39
C VAL A 21 14.12 2.31 -20.07
N SER A 22 15.23 3.01 -19.88
CA SER A 22 15.85 3.26 -18.59
C SER A 22 14.83 4.02 -17.76
N GLY A 23 14.14 3.32 -16.86
CA GLY A 23 13.07 3.92 -16.09
C GLY A 23 12.17 2.98 -15.32
N ALA A 24 12.46 1.68 -15.23
CA ALA A 24 11.92 0.88 -14.15
C ALA A 24 12.73 1.18 -12.87
N THR A 25 12.62 2.40 -12.35
CA THR A 25 12.66 2.53 -10.90
C THR A 25 11.45 1.74 -10.43
N THR A 26 11.66 0.47 -10.11
CA THR A 26 10.75 -0.27 -9.24
C THR A 26 10.78 0.51 -7.95
N LEU A 27 9.94 1.55 -7.87
CA LEU A 27 9.39 2.01 -6.63
C LEU A 27 8.72 0.74 -6.10
N LEU A 28 9.46 -0.04 -5.30
CA LEU A 28 8.88 -0.81 -4.22
C LEU A 28 7.93 0.21 -3.59
N GLY A 29 6.67 0.17 -4.00
CA GLY A 29 5.70 1.18 -3.62
C GLY A 29 5.78 1.17 -2.11
N ARG A 30 6.32 2.25 -1.53
CA ARG A 30 6.38 2.35 -0.08
C ARG A 30 4.96 2.09 0.34
N ASP A 31 4.74 0.95 0.99
CA ASP A 31 3.44 0.60 1.53
C ASP A 31 2.99 1.84 2.29
N ASN A 32 2.00 2.55 1.75
CA ASN A 32 1.69 3.85 2.29
C ASN A 32 1.04 3.60 3.64
N VAL A 33 1.53 4.28 4.68
CA VAL A 33 0.92 4.18 6.00
C VAL A 33 -0.56 4.56 5.87
N LYS A 34 -1.43 3.71 6.40
CA LYS A 34 -2.87 3.85 6.22
C LYS A 34 -3.60 3.38 7.47
N LEU A 35 -4.66 4.09 7.83
CA LEU A 35 -5.63 3.68 8.84
C LEU A 35 -7.02 3.94 8.28
N ASN A 36 -7.84 2.90 8.18
CA ASN A 36 -9.26 3.03 7.85
C ASN A 36 -10.10 2.38 8.94
N GLN A 37 -11.27 2.95 9.21
CA GLN A 37 -12.23 2.38 10.14
C GLN A 37 -13.52 2.03 9.40
N TYR A 38 -14.11 0.90 9.79
CA TYR A 38 -15.28 0.30 9.16
C TYR A 38 -16.25 -0.16 10.23
N ARG A 39 -17.54 -0.24 9.85
CA ARG A 39 -18.58 -0.72 10.76
C ARG A 39 -18.46 -2.23 11.02
N THR A 40 -18.01 -3.00 10.03
CA THR A 40 -17.85 -4.45 10.12
C THR A 40 -16.52 -4.92 9.53
N LEU A 41 -16.11 -6.16 9.85
CA LEU A 41 -14.92 -6.77 9.25
C LEU A 41 -15.09 -7.01 7.74
N ASP A 42 -16.28 -7.43 7.31
CA ASP A 42 -16.57 -7.64 5.89
C ASP A 42 -16.43 -6.35 5.06
N ASP A 43 -16.90 -5.22 5.61
CA ASP A 43 -16.71 -3.91 4.97
C ASP A 43 -15.23 -3.54 4.88
N CYS A 44 -14.42 -3.90 5.89
CA CYS A 44 -12.98 -3.71 5.85
C CYS A 44 -12.32 -4.56 4.76
N GLU A 45 -12.59 -5.87 4.73
CA GLU A 45 -11.97 -6.81 3.80
C GLU A 45 -12.33 -6.51 2.34
N ASN A 46 -13.48 -5.88 2.10
CA ASN A 46 -13.95 -5.47 0.78
C ASN A 46 -13.79 -3.96 0.50
N ASP A 47 -13.20 -3.19 1.42
CA ASP A 47 -13.00 -1.73 1.36
C ASP A 47 -14.28 -0.93 1.01
N ARG A 48 -15.39 -1.22 1.71
CA ARG A 48 -16.70 -0.56 1.52
C ARG A 48 -17.06 0.31 2.72
N ASP A 49 -17.91 1.32 2.51
CA ASP A 49 -18.55 2.10 3.59
C ASP A 49 -17.59 2.61 4.69
N ILE A 50 -16.43 3.14 4.27
CA ILE A 50 -15.38 3.64 5.17
C ILE A 50 -15.95 4.74 6.08
N LEU A 51 -15.86 4.54 7.40
CA LEU A 51 -16.26 5.52 8.41
C LEU A 51 -15.20 6.62 8.60
N TYR A 52 -13.93 6.23 8.49
CA TYR A 52 -12.79 7.11 8.68
C TYR A 52 -11.60 6.64 7.83
N HIS A 53 -10.87 7.58 7.24
CA HIS A 53 -9.64 7.32 6.50
C HIS A 53 -8.56 8.32 6.90
N ALA A 54 -7.35 7.81 7.15
CA ALA A 54 -6.17 8.63 7.37
C ALA A 54 -4.91 8.02 6.75
N ALA A 55 -3.96 8.90 6.46
CA ALA A 55 -2.54 8.59 6.34
C ALA A 55 -1.85 8.98 7.66
N PRO A 56 -1.62 8.03 8.58
CA PRO A 56 -1.12 8.34 9.92
C PRO A 56 0.25 9.04 9.93
N VAL A 57 0.32 10.15 10.65
CA VAL A 57 1.57 10.82 11.05
C VAL A 57 2.19 10.10 12.25
N SER A 58 3.52 9.90 12.20
CA SER A 58 4.29 9.30 13.29
C SER A 58 4.04 10.01 14.62
N GLY A 59 3.86 9.25 15.69
CA GLY A 59 3.71 9.77 17.05
C GLY A 59 2.30 10.27 17.39
N LYS A 60 1.41 10.48 16.41
CA LYS A 60 0.03 10.90 16.64
C LYS A 60 -0.84 9.69 17.04
N CYS A 61 -1.68 9.91 18.05
CA CYS A 61 -2.72 8.96 18.43
C CYS A 61 -4.00 9.21 17.63
N TYR A 62 -4.67 8.15 17.21
CA TYR A 62 -5.94 8.16 16.50
C TYR A 62 -6.95 7.34 17.29
N GLU A 63 -8.12 7.91 17.57
CA GLU A 63 -9.22 7.19 18.21
C GLU A 63 -9.86 6.22 17.22
N LEU A 64 -10.26 5.06 17.74
CA LEU A 64 -11.18 4.15 17.07
C LEU A 64 -12.59 4.49 17.55
N ASP A 65 -13.38 5.11 16.67
CA ASP A 65 -14.74 5.56 16.95
C ASP A 65 -15.62 4.43 17.53
N ASP A 66 -16.63 4.79 18.31
CA ASP A 66 -17.54 3.81 18.93
C ASP A 66 -18.35 3.01 17.89
N GLN A 67 -18.54 3.55 16.69
CA GLN A 67 -19.19 2.86 15.57
C GLN A 67 -18.27 1.89 14.83
N THR A 68 -16.97 1.92 15.10
CA THR A 68 -15.98 1.08 14.43
C THR A 68 -16.08 -0.35 14.94
N GLY A 69 -16.41 -1.29 14.05
CA GLY A 69 -16.35 -2.73 14.34
C GLY A 69 -15.04 -3.37 13.87
N ALA A 70 -14.40 -2.80 12.86
CA ALA A 70 -13.12 -3.25 12.35
C ALA A 70 -12.29 -2.08 11.79
N PHE A 71 -10.98 -2.25 11.73
CA PHE A 71 -10.09 -1.26 11.13
C PHE A 71 -9.02 -1.93 10.28
N PHE A 72 -8.67 -1.28 9.19
CA PHE A 72 -7.51 -1.61 8.38
C PHE A 72 -6.32 -0.78 8.86
N TYR A 73 -5.16 -1.41 9.00
CA TYR A 73 -3.91 -0.69 9.20
C TYR A 73 -2.85 -1.12 8.19
N ASN A 74 -2.07 -0.16 7.72
CA ASN A 74 -0.77 -0.37 7.11
C ASN A 74 0.28 0.47 7.83
N THR A 75 1.34 -0.15 8.35
CA THR A 75 2.36 0.56 9.13
C THR A 75 3.34 1.34 8.26
N GLY A 76 3.45 1.04 6.97
CA GLY A 76 4.26 1.78 6.00
C GLY A 76 5.72 2.06 6.39
N GLY A 77 6.29 1.23 7.26
CA GLY A 77 7.65 1.37 7.77
C GLY A 77 7.80 1.95 9.17
N PHE A 78 6.71 2.24 9.86
CA PHE A 78 6.73 2.50 11.29
C PHE A 78 7.04 1.23 12.09
N TRP A 79 8.10 1.29 12.90
CA TRP A 79 8.72 0.13 13.57
C TRP A 79 8.04 -0.27 14.88
N GLN A 80 7.30 0.66 15.47
CA GLN A 80 6.72 0.66 16.81
C GLN A 80 5.27 1.20 16.73
N SER A 81 4.46 0.54 15.91
CA SER A 81 3.03 0.81 15.80
C SER A 81 2.22 -0.13 16.69
N TYR A 82 1.19 0.41 17.35
CA TYR A 82 0.38 -0.29 18.34
C TYR A 82 -1.08 0.14 18.26
N SER A 83 -1.96 -0.76 18.65
CA SER A 83 -3.28 -0.42 19.17
C SER A 83 -3.29 -0.47 20.69
N TYR A 84 -4.31 0.14 21.29
CA TYR A 84 -4.44 0.28 22.73
C TYR A 84 -5.87 0.01 23.16
N ASP A 85 -6.03 -0.63 24.32
CA ASP A 85 -7.36 -0.87 24.90
C ASP A 85 -8.02 0.40 25.45
N GLY A 86 -7.25 1.46 25.72
CA GLY A 86 -7.77 2.75 26.16
C GLY A 86 -7.86 3.78 25.03
N HIS A 87 -8.62 4.84 25.28
CA HIS A 87 -8.57 6.07 24.48
C HIS A 87 -7.23 6.80 24.65
N GLY A 88 -6.89 7.67 23.71
CA GLY A 88 -5.70 8.51 23.78
C GLY A 88 -4.38 7.73 23.78
N CYS A 89 -4.38 6.49 23.27
CA CYS A 89 -3.26 5.57 23.25
C CYS A 89 -2.74 5.23 24.66
N GLY A 90 -3.68 5.14 25.62
CA GLY A 90 -3.44 4.69 26.98
C GLY A 90 -3.88 3.23 27.20
N GLY A 91 -3.53 2.66 28.36
CA GLY A 91 -3.85 1.27 28.69
C GLY A 91 -2.89 0.25 28.07
N ALA A 92 -3.32 -1.01 28.00
CA ALA A 92 -2.50 -2.08 27.45
C ALA A 92 -2.32 -1.91 25.93
N ALA A 93 -1.08 -2.12 25.46
CA ALA A 93 -0.69 -1.92 24.08
C ALA A 93 -0.52 -3.26 23.36
N HIS A 94 -1.08 -3.36 22.16
CA HIS A 94 -1.00 -4.53 21.30
C HIS A 94 -0.20 -4.18 20.05
N LYS A 95 0.91 -4.89 19.86
CA LYS A 95 1.88 -4.55 18.80
C LYS A 95 1.34 -4.95 17.43
N PHE A 96 1.38 -4.01 16.48
CA PHE A 96 1.10 -4.32 15.09
C PHE A 96 2.26 -5.05 14.42
N GLN A 97 1.91 -5.91 13.47
CA GLN A 97 2.87 -6.47 12.53
C GLN A 97 3.43 -5.35 11.63
N ARG A 98 4.72 -5.44 11.32
CA ARG A 98 5.43 -4.45 10.49
C ARG A 98 5.17 -4.71 9.01
N TYR A 99 5.13 -3.64 8.22
CA TYR A 99 5.00 -3.69 6.76
C TYR A 99 3.85 -4.60 6.30
N THR A 100 2.71 -4.54 7.02
CA THR A 100 1.53 -5.31 6.67
C THR A 100 0.37 -4.36 6.49
N GLY A 101 -0.43 -4.60 5.44
CA GLY A 101 -1.76 -4.05 5.27
C GLY A 101 -2.78 -5.13 5.61
N ARG A 102 -3.53 -4.99 6.70
CA ARG A 102 -4.58 -5.97 7.04
C ARG A 102 -5.76 -5.36 7.78
N CYS A 103 -6.90 -6.01 7.60
CA CYS A 103 -8.09 -5.80 8.42
C CYS A 103 -8.02 -6.59 9.72
N VAL A 104 -8.51 -5.98 10.79
CA VAL A 104 -8.66 -6.59 12.10
C VAL A 104 -9.96 -6.13 12.74
N GLU A 105 -10.62 -7.01 13.49
CA GLU A 105 -11.73 -6.62 14.36
C GLU A 105 -11.24 -5.63 15.43
N LYS A 106 -12.07 -4.65 15.79
CA LYS A 106 -11.77 -3.67 16.84
C LYS A 106 -11.56 -4.38 18.19
N GLY A 107 -12.45 -5.30 18.56
CA GLY A 107 -12.41 -5.96 19.87
C GLY A 107 -12.43 -4.93 21.01
N SER A 108 -11.49 -5.04 21.95
CA SER A 108 -11.33 -4.09 23.08
C SER A 108 -10.55 -2.81 22.74
N GLN A 109 -10.00 -2.70 21.53
CA GLN A 109 -9.08 -1.63 21.17
C GLN A 109 -9.85 -0.32 20.94
N ASN A 110 -9.38 0.78 21.50
CA ASN A 110 -10.03 2.10 21.41
C ASN A 110 -9.16 3.17 20.74
N SER A 111 -7.87 2.93 20.56
CA SER A 111 -7.01 3.88 19.84
C SER A 111 -5.79 3.21 19.24
N VAL A 112 -5.14 3.90 18.30
CA VAL A 112 -3.95 3.42 17.58
C VAL A 112 -2.90 4.51 17.42
N LYS A 113 -1.63 4.10 17.47
CA LYS A 113 -0.48 4.99 17.26
C LYS A 113 0.53 4.31 16.34
N PHE A 114 1.03 5.08 15.39
CA PHE A 114 2.07 4.64 14.47
C PHE A 114 3.37 5.35 14.80
N THR A 115 4.47 4.61 14.95
CA THR A 115 5.79 5.18 15.32
C THR A 115 6.93 4.42 14.68
#